data_AF-A0A7J2KTB7-F1
#
_entry.id   AF-A0A7J2KTB7-F1
#
_cell.length_a   1.000
_cell.length_b   1.000
_cell.length_c   1.000
_cell.angle_alpha   90.00
_cell.angle_beta   90.00
_cell.angle_gamma   90.00
#
_symmetry.space_group_name_H-M   'P 1'
#
loop_
_entity.id
_entity.type
_entity.pdbx_description
1 polymer ?
#
loop_
_entity_poly.entity_id
_entity_poly.type
_entity_poly.pdbx_seq_one_letter_code
_entity_poly.pdbx_strand_id
1 'polypeptide(L)'
;MKEFLAVIVNVLTFIVLWLVVPAIMAGLVLMGRSIANKVPEGENKIAARAGWWAGLVLFVIYFIYKMPSFRVPEITVYRTLELNLWGVILGILVGFVLLWILRKWVYTKVIGFVILLLVFSGTSLFYSYFFIRTFNEIVLSSTLGIAFGVLVHIIVMPKSIQGLFPAEKTKKE
;
A
#
# COMPACT_ATOMS: atom_id res chain seq x y z
N MET A 1 -6.05 -30.59 -21.39
CA MET A 1 -5.76 -29.17 -21.66
C MET A 1 -6.56 -28.23 -20.76
N LYS A 2 -7.90 -28.33 -20.68
CA LYS A 2 -8.75 -27.48 -19.81
C LYS A 2 -8.42 -27.60 -18.31
N GLU A 3 -8.18 -28.80 -17.81
CA GLU A 3 -7.81 -29.04 -16.40
C GLU A 3 -6.46 -28.41 -16.04
N PHE A 4 -5.47 -28.56 -16.92
CA PHE A 4 -4.15 -27.94 -16.74
C PHE A 4 -4.23 -26.40 -16.68
N LEU A 5 -5.02 -25.79 -17.57
CA LEU A 5 -5.27 -24.35 -17.54
C LEU A 5 -5.97 -23.91 -16.24
N ALA A 6 -6.96 -24.68 -15.77
CA ALA A 6 -7.66 -24.39 -14.52
C ALA A 6 -6.71 -24.41 -13.32
N VAL A 7 -5.79 -25.39 -13.26
CA VAL A 7 -4.77 -25.45 -12.20
C VAL A 7 -3.86 -24.22 -12.23
N ILE A 8 -3.37 -23.81 -13.41
CA ILE A 8 -2.52 -22.62 -13.53
C ILE A 8 -3.25 -21.36 -13.04
N VAL A 9 -4.49 -21.15 -13.48
CA VAL A 9 -5.28 -19.98 -13.07
C VAL A 9 -5.50 -19.96 -11.55
N ASN A 10 -5.78 -21.11 -10.95
CA ASN A 10 -5.95 -21.22 -9.50
C ASN A 10 -4.66 -20.87 -8.74
N VAL A 11 -3.50 -21.37 -9.21
CA VAL A 11 -2.20 -21.07 -8.60
C VAL A 11 -1.88 -19.57 -8.71
N LEU A 12 -2.07 -18.97 -9.89
CA LEU A 12 -1.85 -17.53 -10.08
C LEU A 12 -2.76 -16.69 -9.21
N THR A 13 -4.05 -17.05 -9.14
CA THR A 13 -5.03 -16.35 -8.29
C THR A 13 -4.65 -16.46 -6.83
N PHE A 14 -4.20 -17.64 -6.38
CA PHE A 14 -3.72 -17.84 -5.02
C PHE A 14 -2.51 -16.94 -4.71
N ILE A 15 -1.50 -16.91 -5.58
CA ILE A 15 -0.31 -16.07 -5.41
C ILE A 15 -0.69 -14.58 -5.35
N VAL A 16 -1.57 -14.12 -6.24
CA VAL A 16 -1.98 -12.71 -6.27
C VAL A 16 -2.71 -12.32 -4.99
N LEU A 17 -3.67 -13.13 -4.55
CA LEU A 17 -4.50 -12.85 -3.38
C LEU A 17 -3.73 -12.97 -2.06
N TRP A 18 -2.88 -13.99 -1.92
CA TRP A 18 -2.22 -14.28 -0.64
C TRP A 18 -0.81 -13.69 -0.51
N LEU A 19 -0.14 -13.39 -1.61
CA LEU A 19 1.23 -12.87 -1.57
C LEU A 19 1.30 -11.43 -2.09
N VAL A 20 0.88 -11.18 -3.33
CA VAL A 20 1.10 -9.89 -3.99
C VAL A 20 0.33 -8.76 -3.31
N VAL A 21 -0.97 -8.95 -3.07
CA VAL A 21 -1.85 -7.92 -2.52
C VAL A 21 -1.49 -7.57 -1.08
N PRO A 22 -1.28 -8.54 -0.17
CA PRO A 22 -0.76 -8.28 1.17
C PRO A 22 0.61 -7.59 1.15
N ALA A 23 1.50 -7.97 0.22
CA ALA A 23 2.81 -7.35 0.08
C ALA A 23 2.72 -5.87 -0.33
N ILE A 24 1.78 -5.50 -1.22
CA ILE A 24 1.54 -4.09 -1.60
C ILE A 24 1.06 -3.28 -0.38
N MET A 25 0.10 -3.81 0.37
CA MET A 25 -0.44 -3.16 1.56
C MET A 25 0.63 -2.98 2.65
N ALA A 26 1.43 -4.02 2.89
CA ALA A 26 2.60 -3.94 3.78
C ALA A 26 3.63 -2.94 3.24
N GLY A 27 3.82 -2.89 1.93
CA GLY A 27 4.69 -1.94 1.23
C GLY A 27 4.34 -0.48 1.54
N LEU A 28 3.04 -0.13 1.60
CA LEU A 28 2.60 1.23 1.98
C LEU A 28 3.04 1.59 3.41
N VAL A 29 2.88 0.67 4.35
CA VAL A 29 3.30 0.85 5.74
C VAL A 29 4.83 0.97 5.82
N LEU A 30 5.56 0.06 5.18
CA LEU A 30 7.02 0.09 5.14
C LEU A 30 7.56 1.37 4.47
N MET A 31 6.87 1.86 3.45
CA MET A 31 7.20 3.13 2.80
C MET A 31 7.02 4.30 3.78
N GLY A 32 5.90 4.37 4.50
CA GLY A 32 5.69 5.36 5.56
C GLY A 32 6.81 5.33 6.62
N ARG A 33 7.22 4.13 7.05
CA ARG A 33 8.35 3.95 7.99
C ARG A 33 9.67 4.42 7.38
N SER A 34 9.96 4.03 6.14
CA SER A 34 11.20 4.41 5.46
C SER A 34 11.30 5.91 5.29
N ILE A 35 10.20 6.59 4.95
CA ILE A 35 10.16 8.04 4.82
C ILE A 35 10.41 8.67 6.18
N ALA A 36 9.69 8.24 7.22
CA ALA A 36 9.84 8.78 8.57
C ALA A 36 11.28 8.70 9.12
N ASN A 37 12.01 7.63 8.77
CA ASN A 37 13.40 7.44 9.18
C ASN A 37 14.41 8.28 8.38
N LYS A 38 14.06 8.68 7.14
CA LYS A 38 14.94 9.42 6.23
C LYS A 38 14.82 10.94 6.32
N VAL A 39 13.79 11.46 7.00
CA VAL A 39 13.63 12.91 7.18
C VAL A 39 14.79 13.47 8.03
N PRO A 40 15.46 14.55 7.58
CA PRO A 40 16.54 15.19 8.33
C PRO A 40 16.11 15.64 9.74
N GLU A 41 17.07 15.70 10.67
CA GLU A 41 16.83 16.18 12.05
C GLU A 41 16.20 17.58 12.09
N GLY A 42 15.39 17.83 13.11
CA GLY A 42 14.65 19.08 13.31
C GLY A 42 13.13 18.87 13.40
N GLU A 43 12.37 19.96 13.21
CA GLU A 43 10.91 19.95 13.35
C GLU A 43 10.21 18.93 12.43
N ASN A 44 10.73 18.75 11.21
CA ASN A 44 10.17 17.81 10.24
C ASN A 44 10.27 16.35 10.71
N LYS A 45 11.35 15.98 11.42
CA LYS A 45 11.51 14.61 11.95
C LYS A 45 10.53 14.29 13.07
N ILE A 46 10.28 15.27 13.93
CA ILE A 46 9.27 15.16 14.99
C ILE A 46 7.90 14.96 14.35
N ALA A 47 7.55 15.79 13.37
CA ALA A 47 6.29 15.66 12.62
C ALA A 47 6.17 14.29 11.92
N ALA A 48 7.25 13.80 11.31
CA ALA A 48 7.27 12.51 10.63
C ALA A 48 7.06 11.32 11.60
N ARG A 49 7.73 11.33 12.75
CA ARG A 49 7.54 10.33 13.81
C ARG A 49 6.14 10.39 14.42
N ALA A 50 5.62 11.60 14.66
CA ALA A 50 4.26 11.79 15.14
C ALA A 50 3.26 11.23 14.13
N GLY A 51 3.47 11.47 12.83
CA GLY A 51 2.67 10.91 11.74
C GLY A 51 2.63 9.38 11.74
N TRP A 52 3.80 8.74 11.90
CA TRP A 52 3.90 7.27 12.01
C TRP A 52 3.04 6.71 13.16
N TRP A 53 3.23 7.26 14.37
CA TRP A 53 2.49 6.82 15.55
C TRP A 53 1.00 7.14 15.46
N ALA A 54 0.65 8.34 14.99
CA ALA A 54 -0.74 8.73 14.78
C ALA A 54 -1.45 7.83 13.77
N GLY A 55 -0.77 7.39 12.70
CA GLY A 55 -1.30 6.42 11.75
C GLY A 55 -1.64 5.07 12.41
N LEU A 56 -0.77 4.57 13.29
CA LEU A 56 -1.02 3.34 14.06
C LEU A 56 -2.16 3.51 15.07
N VAL A 57 -2.21 4.63 15.79
CA VAL A 57 -3.31 4.93 16.72
C VAL A 57 -4.64 5.01 15.96
N LEU A 58 -4.67 5.68 14.81
CA LEU A 58 -5.86 5.77 13.97
C LEU A 58 -6.28 4.38 13.45
N PHE A 59 -5.32 3.52 13.13
CA PHE A 59 -5.60 2.12 12.80
C PHE A 59 -6.23 1.37 13.97
N VAL A 60 -5.76 1.55 15.21
CA VAL A 60 -6.37 0.94 16.40
C VAL A 60 -7.81 1.40 16.57
N ILE A 61 -8.08 2.71 16.41
CA ILE A 61 -9.46 3.25 16.45
C ILE A 61 -10.32 2.58 15.37
N TYR A 62 -9.82 2.49 14.15
CA TYR A 62 -10.51 1.83 13.03
C TYR A 62 -10.76 0.34 13.29
N PHE A 63 -9.77 -0.37 13.83
CA PHE A 63 -9.86 -1.78 14.19
C PHE A 63 -10.98 -2.01 15.20
N ILE A 64 -11.01 -1.23 16.29
CA ILE A 64 -12.07 -1.30 17.30
C ILE A 64 -13.43 -1.01 16.66
N TYR A 65 -13.52 0.03 15.82
CA TYR A 65 -14.76 0.39 15.11
C TYR A 65 -15.27 -0.72 14.19
N LYS A 66 -14.36 -1.45 13.52
CA LYS A 66 -14.71 -2.55 12.60
C LYS A 66 -14.74 -3.93 13.24
N MET A 67 -14.41 -4.06 14.53
CA MET A 67 -14.42 -5.34 15.25
C MET A 67 -15.76 -6.10 15.12
N PRO A 68 -16.95 -5.47 15.15
CA PRO A 68 -18.21 -6.20 14.98
C PRO A 68 -18.40 -6.85 13.60
N SER A 69 -17.65 -6.38 12.58
CA SER A 69 -17.67 -6.94 11.22
C SER A 69 -16.62 -8.02 10.99
N PHE A 70 -15.88 -8.42 12.03
CA PHE A 70 -14.83 -9.41 11.95
C PHE A 70 -15.36 -10.76 11.45
N ARG A 71 -14.68 -11.33 10.45
CA ARG A 71 -14.92 -12.70 9.98
C ARG A 71 -13.60 -13.44 9.88
N VAL A 72 -13.64 -14.74 10.18
CA VAL A 72 -12.48 -15.61 10.02
C VAL A 72 -12.15 -15.71 8.52
N PRO A 73 -10.87 -15.53 8.10
CA PRO A 73 -10.50 -15.64 6.71
C PRO A 73 -10.76 -17.06 6.18
N GLU A 74 -11.65 -17.18 5.19
CA GLU A 74 -11.89 -18.43 4.46
C GLU A 74 -10.71 -18.69 3.51
N ILE A 75 -9.96 -19.78 3.75
CA ILE A 75 -8.78 -20.16 2.93
C ILE A 75 -9.22 -20.83 1.60
N THR A 76 -10.51 -21.14 1.44
CA THR A 76 -11.02 -21.87 0.28
C THR A 76 -11.04 -21.00 -0.99
N VAL A 77 -10.16 -21.37 -1.94
CA VAL A 77 -9.82 -20.68 -3.20
C VAL A 77 -10.87 -20.93 -4.29
N TYR A 78 -12.12 -20.50 -4.06
CA TYR A 78 -13.14 -20.44 -5.11
C TYR A 78 -13.63 -19.00 -5.31
N ARG A 79 -12.69 -18.03 -5.33
CA ARG A 79 -13.00 -16.69 -5.81
C ARG A 79 -12.61 -16.58 -7.27
N THR A 80 -13.61 -16.39 -8.12
CA THR A 80 -13.40 -15.76 -9.42
C THR A 80 -12.81 -14.37 -9.18
N LEU A 81 -11.73 -14.05 -9.88
CA LEU A 81 -11.08 -12.74 -9.77
C LEU A 81 -11.92 -11.72 -10.53
N GLU A 82 -12.98 -11.22 -9.89
CA GLU A 82 -13.82 -10.17 -10.46
C GLU A 82 -13.20 -8.81 -10.14
N LEU A 83 -12.62 -8.20 -11.17
CA LEU A 83 -12.00 -6.89 -11.04
C LEU A 83 -13.07 -5.80 -11.16
N ASN A 84 -13.15 -4.98 -10.12
CA ASN A 84 -13.94 -3.76 -10.16
C ASN A 84 -13.14 -2.70 -10.92
N LEU A 85 -13.54 -2.43 -12.17
CA LEU A 85 -12.85 -1.47 -13.06
C LEU A 85 -12.72 -0.07 -12.43
N TRP A 86 -13.74 0.40 -11.70
CA TRP A 86 -13.68 1.67 -10.99
C TRP A 86 -12.61 1.68 -9.91
N GLY A 87 -12.53 0.60 -9.12
CA GLY A 87 -11.46 0.41 -8.15
C GLY A 87 -10.08 0.44 -8.81
N VAL A 88 -9.91 -0.24 -9.95
CA VAL A 88 -8.64 -0.21 -10.70
C VAL A 88 -8.29 1.22 -11.14
N ILE A 89 -9.20 1.92 -11.82
CA ILE A 89 -8.93 3.28 -12.35
C ILE A 89 -8.59 4.25 -11.22
N LEU A 90 -9.39 4.27 -10.15
CA LEU A 90 -9.11 5.11 -8.98
C LEU A 90 -7.79 4.72 -8.32
N GLY A 91 -7.52 3.43 -8.20
CA GLY A 91 -6.26 2.94 -7.67
C GLY A 91 -5.06 3.44 -8.48
N ILE A 92 -5.12 3.37 -9.82
CA ILE A 92 -4.06 3.85 -10.71
C ILE A 92 -3.80 5.34 -10.48
N LEU A 93 -4.86 6.15 -10.47
CA LEU A 93 -4.74 7.59 -10.23
C LEU A 93 -4.14 7.87 -8.86
N VAL A 94 -4.63 7.21 -7.81
CA VAL A 94 -4.13 7.36 -6.44
C VAL A 94 -2.65 6.96 -6.36
N GLY A 95 -2.26 5.82 -6.93
CA GLY A 95 -0.87 5.35 -6.92
C GLY A 95 0.08 6.28 -7.67
N PHE A 96 -0.36 6.81 -8.82
CA PHE A 96 0.43 7.77 -9.59
C PHE A 96 0.60 9.09 -8.84
N VAL A 97 -0.49 9.63 -8.28
CA VAL A 97 -0.48 10.89 -7.52
C VAL A 97 0.30 10.74 -6.22
N LEU A 98 0.26 9.57 -5.57
CA LEU A 98 0.97 9.30 -4.32
C LEU A 98 2.48 9.56 -4.46
N LEU A 99 3.13 8.99 -5.48
CA LEU A 99 4.56 9.23 -5.71
C LEU A 99 4.86 10.70 -6.01
N TRP A 100 3.98 11.37 -6.74
CA TRP A 100 4.14 12.78 -7.02
C TRP A 100 4.07 13.64 -5.74
N ILE A 101 3.08 13.40 -4.88
CA ILE A 101 2.94 14.09 -3.59
C ILE A 101 4.16 13.82 -2.72
N LEU A 102 4.59 12.56 -2.62
CA LEU A 102 5.74 12.17 -1.82
C LEU A 102 7.01 12.91 -2.24
N ARG A 103 7.26 13.00 -3.55
CA ARG A 103 8.39 13.76 -4.08
C ARG A 103 8.33 15.24 -3.69
N LYS A 104 7.15 15.87 -3.77
CA LYS A 104 7.00 17.31 -3.53
C LYS A 104 7.03 17.65 -2.04
N TRP A 105 6.48 16.80 -1.18
CA TRP A 105 6.20 17.12 0.22
C TRP A 105 7.16 16.48 1.23
N VAL A 106 8.13 15.66 0.78
CA VAL A 106 9.11 15.03 1.67
C VAL A 106 9.89 16.02 2.54
N TYR A 107 10.10 17.25 2.06
CA TYR A 107 10.87 18.29 2.75
C TYR A 107 10.00 19.31 3.51
N THR A 108 8.68 19.11 3.57
CA THR A 108 7.77 20.06 4.23
C THR A 108 7.24 19.49 5.54
N LYS A 109 6.73 20.37 6.42
CA LYS A 109 6.07 19.98 7.68
C LYS A 109 4.84 19.06 7.47
N VAL A 110 4.28 19.06 6.26
CA VAL A 110 3.12 18.24 5.87
C VAL A 110 3.49 16.76 5.73
N ILE A 111 4.78 16.41 5.72
CA ILE A 111 5.23 15.02 5.58
C ILE A 111 4.67 14.09 6.67
N GLY A 112 4.48 14.60 7.90
CA GLY A 112 3.86 13.85 8.99
C GLY A 112 2.44 13.38 8.65
N PHE A 113 1.65 14.23 8.00
CA PHE A 113 0.30 13.89 7.55
C PHE A 113 0.32 12.84 6.43
N VAL A 114 1.26 12.94 5.50
CA VAL A 114 1.41 11.94 4.43
C VAL A 114 1.80 10.58 4.98
N ILE A 115 2.73 10.53 5.95
CA ILE A 115 3.12 9.30 6.64
C ILE A 115 1.92 8.72 7.39
N LEU A 116 1.16 9.54 8.12
CA LEU A 116 -0.07 9.11 8.81
C LEU A 116 -1.02 8.40 7.84
N LEU A 117 -1.33 9.03 6.70
CA LEU A 117 -2.21 8.45 5.70
C LEU A 117 -1.66 7.14 5.13
N LEU A 118 -0.37 7.09 4.78
CA LEU A 118 0.27 5.87 4.27
C LEU A 118 0.17 4.70 5.26
N VAL A 119 0.50 4.94 6.52
CA VAL A 119 0.49 3.92 7.57
C VAL A 119 -0.94 3.46 7.82
N PHE A 120 -1.85 4.41 8.07
CA PHE A 120 -3.26 4.11 8.34
C PHE A 120 -3.90 3.36 7.17
N SER A 121 -3.74 3.83 5.93
CA SER A 121 -4.27 3.17 4.74
C SER A 121 -3.67 1.77 4.55
N GLY A 122 -2.35 1.62 4.70
CA GLY A 122 -1.71 0.31 4.56
C GLY A 122 -2.22 -0.71 5.58
N THR A 123 -2.28 -0.34 6.87
CA THR A 123 -2.75 -1.25 7.94
C THR A 123 -4.26 -1.51 7.86
N SER A 124 -5.07 -0.48 7.56
CA SER A 124 -6.52 -0.64 7.45
C SER A 124 -6.92 -1.45 6.22
N LEU A 125 -6.26 -1.27 5.08
CA LEU A 125 -6.46 -2.11 3.90
C LEU A 125 -6.07 -3.55 4.18
N PHE A 126 -4.92 -3.79 4.83
CA PHE A 126 -4.47 -5.12 5.22
C PHE A 126 -5.51 -5.81 6.12
N TYR A 127 -5.96 -5.15 7.18
CA TYR A 127 -6.99 -5.68 8.06
C TYR A 127 -8.33 -5.93 7.32
N SER A 128 -8.78 -4.96 6.54
CA SER A 128 -10.05 -5.08 5.80
C SER A 128 -10.02 -6.24 4.81
N TYR A 129 -8.88 -6.44 4.15
CA TYR A 129 -8.72 -7.49 3.16
C TYR A 129 -8.87 -8.89 3.75
N PHE A 130 -8.20 -9.15 4.88
CA PHE A 130 -8.26 -10.46 5.52
C PHE A 130 -9.54 -10.70 6.31
N PHE A 131 -10.07 -9.67 6.97
CA PHE A 131 -11.11 -9.86 8.00
C PHE A 131 -12.49 -9.29 7.62
N ILE A 132 -12.60 -8.48 6.56
CA ILE A 132 -13.86 -7.82 6.14
C ILE A 132 -14.23 -8.21 4.70
N ARG A 133 -15.18 -9.16 4.57
CA ARG A 133 -15.56 -9.74 3.26
C ARG A 133 -16.19 -8.74 2.28
N THR A 134 -16.92 -7.74 2.78
CA THR A 134 -17.79 -6.86 1.99
C THR A 134 -17.05 -5.97 0.97
N PHE A 135 -15.76 -5.72 1.17
CA PHE A 135 -15.00 -4.79 0.32
C PHE A 135 -13.89 -5.45 -0.51
N ASN A 136 -13.82 -6.78 -0.52
CA ASN A 136 -12.64 -7.45 -1.02
C ASN A 136 -12.36 -7.19 -2.50
N GLU A 137 -13.37 -7.15 -3.37
CA GLU A 137 -13.16 -6.89 -4.80
C GLU A 137 -12.68 -5.45 -5.07
N ILE A 138 -13.28 -4.46 -4.41
CA ILE A 138 -12.90 -3.05 -4.56
C ILE A 138 -11.52 -2.80 -3.96
N VAL A 139 -11.24 -3.36 -2.77
CA VAL A 139 -9.95 -3.23 -2.08
C VAL A 139 -8.85 -3.91 -2.90
N LEU A 140 -9.11 -5.12 -3.40
CA LEU A 140 -8.21 -5.85 -4.29
C LEU A 140 -7.89 -5.06 -5.56
N SER A 141 -8.95 -4.64 -6.27
CA SER A 141 -8.84 -3.90 -7.53
C SER A 141 -8.12 -2.57 -7.35
N SER A 142 -8.45 -1.84 -6.28
CA SER A 142 -7.77 -0.59 -5.91
C SER A 142 -6.32 -0.81 -5.54
N THR A 143 -5.99 -1.88 -4.81
CA THR A 143 -4.61 -2.17 -4.39
C THR A 143 -3.73 -2.50 -5.60
N LEU A 144 -4.22 -3.35 -6.51
CA LEU A 144 -3.53 -3.65 -7.76
C LEU A 144 -3.41 -2.40 -8.64
N GLY A 145 -4.47 -1.60 -8.72
CA GLY A 145 -4.46 -0.31 -9.39
C GLY A 145 -3.39 0.63 -8.83
N ILE A 146 -3.29 0.76 -7.50
CA ILE A 146 -2.26 1.57 -6.82
C ILE A 146 -0.86 1.10 -7.22
N ALA A 147 -0.59 -0.20 -7.14
CA ALA A 147 0.71 -0.74 -7.52
C ALA A 147 1.03 -0.45 -8.99
N PHE A 148 0.07 -0.64 -9.89
CA PHE A 148 0.25 -0.32 -11.30
C PHE A 148 0.49 1.19 -11.52
N GLY A 149 -0.29 2.07 -10.90
CA GLY A 149 -0.12 3.51 -10.99
C GLY A 149 1.23 3.99 -10.48
N VAL A 150 1.72 3.41 -9.39
CA VAL A 150 3.09 3.64 -8.87
C VAL A 150 4.14 3.22 -9.91
N LEU A 151 4.01 2.03 -10.49
CA LEU A 151 4.96 1.54 -11.52
C LEU A 151 4.94 2.42 -12.77
N VAL A 152 3.75 2.82 -13.25
CA VAL A 152 3.61 3.75 -14.38
C VAL A 152 4.29 5.08 -14.07
N HIS A 153 4.10 5.63 -12.86
CA HIS A 153 4.79 6.85 -12.46
C HIS A 153 6.31 6.69 -12.48
N ILE A 154 6.84 5.55 -12.06
CA ILE A 154 8.28 5.26 -12.11
C ILE A 154 8.78 5.19 -13.56
N ILE A 155 8.04 4.56 -14.46
CA ILE A 155 8.38 4.47 -15.88
C ILE A 155 8.40 5.87 -16.53
N VAL A 156 7.38 6.69 -16.26
CA VAL A 156 7.25 8.03 -16.85
C VAL A 156 8.21 9.05 -16.20
N MET A 157 8.48 8.90 -14.90
CA MET A 157 9.28 9.83 -14.10
C MET A 157 10.31 9.10 -13.22
N PRO A 158 11.34 8.47 -13.80
CA PRO A 158 12.28 7.61 -13.06
C PRO A 158 13.12 8.37 -12.02
N LYS A 159 13.32 9.69 -12.22
CA LYS A 159 14.03 10.53 -11.23
C LYS A 159 13.25 10.72 -9.92
N SER A 160 11.96 10.39 -9.88
CA SER A 160 11.11 10.52 -8.68
C SER A 160 11.56 9.61 -7.53
N ILE A 161 12.09 8.43 -7.82
CA ILE A 161 12.48 7.44 -6.82
C ILE A 161 13.92 7.60 -6.30
N GLN A 162 14.81 8.26 -7.06
CA GLN A 162 16.21 8.43 -6.69
C GLN A 162 16.40 9.22 -5.38
N GLY A 163 15.50 10.16 -5.09
CA GLY A 163 15.49 10.92 -3.83
C GLY A 163 14.82 10.17 -2.66
N LEU A 164 13.98 9.17 -2.94
CA LEU A 164 13.25 8.39 -1.93
C LEU A 164 14.06 7.18 -1.45
N PHE A 165 14.83 6.57 -2.36
CA PHE A 165 15.73 5.45 -2.09
C PHE A 165 17.13 5.82 -2.59
N PRO A 166 17.91 6.59 -1.81
CA PRO A 166 19.28 6.88 -2.19
C PRO A 166 20.02 5.56 -2.32
N ALA A 167 20.55 5.29 -3.52
CA ALA A 167 21.51 4.21 -3.71
C ALA A 167 22.64 4.42 -2.70
N GLU A 168 22.90 3.39 -1.91
CA GLU A 168 24.01 3.37 -0.96
C GLU A 168 25.25 3.80 -1.73
N LYS A 169 25.83 4.96 -1.35
CA LYS A 169 27.05 5.44 -1.98
C LYS A 169 28.08 4.34 -1.78
N THR A 170 28.39 3.60 -2.85
CA THR A 170 29.53 2.71 -2.87
C THR A 170 30.72 3.60 -2.54
N LYS A 171 31.26 3.45 -1.33
CA LYS A 171 32.56 4.00 -0.95
C LYS A 171 33.54 3.46 -1.98
N LYS A 172 33.86 4.26 -3.00
CA LYS A 172 35.09 4.08 -3.74
C LYS A 172 36.17 4.66 -2.82
N GLU A 173 36.88 3.74 -2.17
CA GLU A 173 38.20 3.99 -1.58
C GLU A 173 39.17 4.49 -2.65
#